data_AF-D4HZW9-F1
#
_entry.id   AF-D4HZW9-F1
#
_cell.length_a   1.000
_cell.length_b   1.000
_cell.length_c   1.000
_cell.angle_alpha   90.00
_cell.angle_beta   90.00
_cell.angle_gamma   90.00
#
_symmetry.space_group_name_H-M   'P 1'
#
loop_
_entity.id
_entity.type
_entity.pdbx_description
1 polymer ?
#
loop_
_entity_poly.entity_id
_entity_poly.type
_entity_poly.pdbx_seq_one_letter_code
_entity_poly.pdbx_strand_id
1 'polypeptide(L)'
;MLSVEQCEKILDIENIHYGTFFNLDCQMNTLEIPCKKLTISLSETQKRLLICLTQKINNKRDIINIVWYENHQCVRDNNYHQLVFQLRALLQRNQLPTNILITVPYYGLKINEPLLRKIEAEALHHDPAPLASQNNVTDKDNKPSLKQWLLNAIR
;
A
#
# COMPACT_ATOMS: atom_id res chain seq x y z
N MET A 1 8.56 3.47 -26.67
CA MET A 1 7.32 4.08 -26.19
C MET A 1 6.18 3.23 -26.68
N LEU A 2 5.21 2.97 -25.83
CA LEU A 2 4.00 2.23 -26.18
C LEU A 2 3.17 3.00 -27.22
N SER A 3 2.54 2.28 -28.14
CA SER A 3 1.60 2.87 -29.10
C SER A 3 0.27 3.21 -28.43
N VAL A 4 -0.50 4.08 -29.09
CA VAL A 4 -1.89 4.45 -28.73
C VAL A 4 -2.75 3.20 -28.51
N GLU A 5 -2.77 2.28 -29.47
CA GLU A 5 -3.52 1.02 -29.37
C GLU A 5 -3.09 0.14 -28.20
N GLN A 6 -1.80 0.16 -27.84
CA GLN A 6 -1.31 -0.59 -26.67
C GLN A 6 -1.83 0.04 -25.38
N CYS A 7 -1.82 1.38 -25.26
CA CYS A 7 -2.38 2.07 -24.10
C CYS A 7 -3.87 1.77 -23.93
N GLU A 8 -4.65 1.82 -25.01
CA GLU A 8 -6.10 1.51 -24.96
C GLU A 8 -6.36 0.09 -24.49
N LYS A 9 -5.66 -0.91 -25.04
CA LYS A 9 -5.79 -2.31 -24.59
C LYS A 9 -5.43 -2.51 -23.12
N ILE A 10 -4.46 -1.76 -22.62
CA ILE A 10 -4.05 -1.81 -21.21
C ILE A 10 -5.15 -1.23 -20.31
N LEU A 11 -5.82 -0.17 -20.76
CA LEU A 11 -6.83 0.57 -20.02
C LEU A 11 -8.24 -0.02 -20.11
N ASP A 12 -8.52 -0.84 -21.12
CA ASP A 12 -9.81 -1.52 -21.35
C ASP A 12 -10.04 -2.72 -20.40
N ILE A 13 -9.06 -3.04 -19.55
CA ILE A 13 -9.19 -4.17 -18.62
C ILE A 13 -10.19 -3.82 -17.51
N GLU A 14 -11.20 -4.65 -17.35
CA GLU A 14 -12.25 -4.46 -16.34
C GLU A 14 -11.81 -4.87 -14.94
N ASN A 15 -11.14 -6.02 -14.81
CA ASN A 15 -10.76 -6.60 -13.53
C ASN A 15 -9.36 -7.20 -13.60
N ILE A 16 -8.53 -6.89 -12.60
CA ILE A 16 -7.18 -7.43 -12.49
C ILE A 16 -7.02 -8.16 -11.16
N HIS A 17 -6.71 -9.45 -11.26
CA HIS A 17 -6.32 -10.27 -10.12
C HIS A 17 -4.80 -10.32 -10.04
N TYR A 18 -4.22 -9.81 -8.96
CA TYR A 18 -2.78 -9.88 -8.74
C TYR A 18 -2.45 -10.99 -7.76
N GLY A 19 -2.39 -12.22 -8.29
CA GLY A 19 -2.31 -13.42 -7.47
C GLY A 19 -3.52 -13.48 -6.54
N THR A 20 -3.26 -13.73 -5.26
CA THR A 20 -4.24 -13.79 -4.17
C THR A 20 -4.17 -12.56 -3.25
N PHE A 21 -3.30 -11.58 -3.57
CA PHE A 21 -3.04 -10.42 -2.72
C PHE A 21 -4.12 -9.36 -2.81
N PHE A 22 -4.48 -8.99 -4.05
CA PHE A 22 -5.46 -7.95 -4.29
C PHE A 22 -6.17 -8.12 -5.63
N ASN A 23 -7.39 -7.62 -5.68
CA ASN A 23 -8.19 -7.47 -6.88
C ASN A 23 -8.36 -5.99 -7.16
N LEU A 24 -8.16 -5.58 -8.40
CA LEU A 24 -8.41 -4.22 -8.87
C LEU A 24 -9.63 -4.24 -9.78
N ASP A 25 -10.73 -3.67 -9.30
CA ASP A 25 -11.92 -3.40 -10.10
C ASP A 25 -11.72 -2.05 -10.80
N CYS A 26 -11.55 -2.10 -12.11
CA CYS A 26 -11.23 -0.94 -12.93
C CYS A 26 -12.46 -0.12 -13.31
N GLN A 27 -13.66 -0.70 -13.20
CA GLN A 27 -14.93 -0.02 -13.43
C GLN A 27 -15.32 0.82 -12.22
N MET A 28 -15.15 0.24 -11.03
CA MET A 28 -15.47 0.91 -9.76
C MET A 28 -14.31 1.72 -9.18
N ASN A 29 -13.12 1.64 -9.79
CA ASN A 29 -11.89 2.24 -9.28
C ASN A 29 -11.61 1.82 -7.82
N THR A 30 -11.70 0.52 -7.53
CA THR A 30 -11.49 -0.02 -6.17
C THR A 30 -10.41 -1.09 -6.14
N LEU A 31 -9.61 -1.06 -5.07
CA LEU A 31 -8.61 -2.07 -4.73
C LEU A 31 -9.13 -2.88 -3.56
N GLU A 32 -9.44 -4.14 -3.78
CA GLU A 32 -9.81 -5.10 -2.75
C GLU A 32 -8.58 -5.91 -2.31
N ILE A 33 -8.41 -6.09 -1.01
CA ILE A 33 -7.35 -6.91 -0.41
C ILE A 33 -8.03 -8.02 0.40
N PRO A 34 -8.24 -9.20 -0.21
CA PRO A 34 -9.05 -10.26 0.37
C PRO A 34 -8.55 -10.73 1.74
N CYS A 35 -7.22 -10.85 1.91
CA CYS A 35 -6.61 -11.31 3.16
C CYS A 35 -6.86 -10.38 4.35
N LYS A 36 -7.19 -9.11 4.10
CA LYS A 36 -7.54 -8.12 5.13
C LYS A 36 -9.02 -7.72 5.11
N LYS A 37 -9.85 -8.29 4.21
CA LYS A 37 -11.24 -7.87 3.95
C LYS A 37 -11.38 -6.35 3.80
N LEU A 38 -10.45 -5.75 3.07
CA LEU A 38 -10.29 -4.30 2.96
C LEU A 38 -10.54 -3.88 1.52
N THR A 39 -11.37 -2.86 1.33
CA THR A 39 -11.64 -2.25 0.01
C THR A 39 -11.26 -0.77 0.05
N ILE A 40 -10.42 -0.35 -0.90
CA ILE A 40 -9.89 1.01 -0.99
C ILE A 40 -10.36 1.64 -2.29
N SER A 41 -11.04 2.78 -2.19
CA SER A 41 -11.37 3.60 -3.36
C SER A 41 -10.12 4.35 -3.87
N LEU A 42 -9.94 4.35 -5.19
CA LEU A 42 -8.80 4.92 -5.91
C LEU A 42 -9.25 6.09 -6.80
N SER A 43 -8.36 7.04 -7.05
CA SER A 43 -8.52 7.94 -8.21
C SER A 43 -8.24 7.19 -9.53
N GLU A 44 -8.71 7.74 -10.64
CA GLU A 44 -8.45 7.21 -11.98
C GLU A 44 -6.94 7.04 -12.24
N THR A 45 -6.13 8.03 -11.88
CA THR A 45 -4.67 7.98 -12.03
C THR A 45 -4.01 6.94 -11.13
N GLN A 46 -4.52 6.73 -9.92
CA GLN A 46 -4.02 5.69 -9.00
C GLN A 46 -4.35 4.29 -9.53
N LYS A 47 -5.57 4.08 -10.04
CA LYS A 47 -5.94 2.85 -10.74
C LYS A 47 -4.99 2.60 -11.89
N ARG A 48 -4.84 3.54 -12.82
CA ARG A 48 -3.99 3.35 -14.02
C ARG A 48 -2.55 3.03 -13.64
N LEU A 49 -2.02 3.63 -12.57
CA LEU A 49 -0.70 3.28 -12.05
C LEU A 49 -0.66 1.82 -11.59
N LEU A 50 -1.66 1.35 -10.84
CA LEU A 50 -1.73 -0.05 -10.41
C LEU A 50 -1.86 -1.00 -11.61
N ILE A 51 -2.67 -0.67 -12.62
CA ILE A 51 -2.76 -1.43 -13.88
C ILE A 51 -1.37 -1.58 -14.52
N CYS A 52 -0.59 -0.50 -14.60
CA CYS A 52 0.77 -0.56 -15.15
C CYS A 52 1.64 -1.57 -14.38
N LEU A 53 1.63 -1.47 -13.04
CA LEU A 53 2.50 -2.29 -12.20
C LEU A 53 2.09 -3.76 -12.17
N THR A 54 0.79 -4.07 -12.23
CA THR A 54 0.30 -5.45 -12.31
C THR A 54 0.71 -6.11 -13.62
N GLN A 55 0.75 -5.35 -14.71
CA GLN A 55 1.23 -5.77 -16.03
C GLN A 55 2.76 -5.70 -16.22
N LYS A 56 3.51 -5.46 -15.13
CA LYS A 56 4.99 -5.35 -15.13
C LYS A 56 5.53 -4.16 -15.95
N ILE A 57 4.70 -3.15 -16.21
CA ILE A 57 5.12 -1.89 -16.83
C ILE A 57 5.70 -1.00 -15.72
N ASN A 58 7.01 -1.13 -15.54
CA ASN A 58 7.72 -0.56 -14.39
C ASN A 58 8.56 0.69 -14.74
N ASN A 59 8.79 0.96 -16.02
CA ASN A 59 9.59 2.10 -16.46
C ASN A 59 8.79 3.42 -16.28
N LYS A 60 9.45 4.44 -15.71
CA LYS A 60 8.83 5.75 -15.45
C LYS A 60 8.17 6.37 -16.68
N ARG A 61 8.82 6.31 -17.86
CA ARG A 61 8.29 6.94 -19.08
C ARG A 61 7.03 6.25 -19.58
N ASP A 62 7.02 4.92 -19.59
CA ASP A 62 5.85 4.15 -20.03
C ASP A 62 4.69 4.29 -19.04
N ILE A 63 4.97 4.29 -17.73
CA ILE A 63 3.97 4.59 -16.70
C ILE A 63 3.35 5.98 -16.92
N ILE A 64 4.18 7.01 -17.14
CA ILE A 64 3.67 8.37 -17.39
C ILE A 64 2.78 8.39 -18.65
N ASN A 65 3.21 7.70 -19.71
CA ASN A 65 2.46 7.65 -20.95
C ASN A 65 1.08 7.00 -20.78
N ILE A 66 0.97 5.90 -20.05
CA ILE A 66 -0.32 5.21 -19.84
C ILE A 66 -1.22 5.97 -18.87
N VAL A 67 -0.68 6.36 -17.71
CA VAL A 67 -1.49 6.97 -16.63
C VAL A 67 -2.15 8.27 -17.10
N TRP A 68 -1.46 9.00 -17.97
CA TRP A 68 -1.94 10.26 -18.54
C TRP A 68 -2.19 10.19 -20.05
N TYR A 69 -2.44 9.00 -20.60
CA TYR A 69 -2.64 8.78 -22.03
C TYR A 69 -3.65 9.76 -22.67
N GLU A 70 -4.79 10.00 -22.01
CA GLU A 70 -5.85 10.88 -22.53
C GLU A 70 -5.67 12.35 -22.15
N ASN A 71 -4.61 12.68 -21.39
CA ASN A 71 -4.39 14.05 -20.96
C ASN A 71 -3.65 14.83 -22.03
N HIS A 72 -4.35 15.77 -22.67
CA HIS A 72 -3.78 16.69 -23.66
C HIS A 72 -2.82 17.74 -23.06
N GLN A 73 -2.62 17.74 -21.74
CA GLN A 73 -1.69 18.64 -21.05
C GLN A 73 -0.30 18.01 -20.89
N CYS A 74 0.74 18.84 -20.94
CA CYS A 74 2.12 18.40 -20.72
C CYS A 74 2.34 17.94 -19.27
N VAL A 75 2.30 16.64 -19.05
CA VAL A 75 2.55 16.02 -17.74
C VAL A 75 4.04 15.99 -17.46
N ARG A 76 4.43 16.67 -16.39
CA ARG A 76 5.82 16.69 -15.89
C ARG A 76 6.08 15.57 -14.90
N ASP A 77 7.35 15.24 -14.74
CA ASP A 77 7.89 14.31 -13.73
C ASP A 77 7.35 14.52 -12.31
N ASN A 78 7.08 15.78 -11.93
CA ASN A 78 6.51 16.11 -10.63
C ASN A 78 5.16 15.41 -10.39
N ASN A 79 4.30 15.30 -11.40
CA ASN A 79 3.00 14.62 -11.29
C ASN A 79 3.18 13.13 -10.98
N TYR A 80 4.16 12.48 -11.64
CA TYR A 80 4.51 11.10 -11.36
C TYR A 80 4.94 10.92 -9.90
N HIS A 81 5.85 11.77 -9.41
CA HIS A 81 6.31 11.66 -8.02
C HIS A 81 5.20 11.93 -7.01
N GLN A 82 4.33 12.92 -7.27
CA GLN A 82 3.15 13.20 -6.46
C GLN A 82 2.17 12.04 -6.43
N LEU A 83 1.88 11.41 -7.59
CA LEU A 83 0.99 10.26 -7.68
C LEU A 83 1.52 9.08 -6.85
N VAL A 84 2.82 8.78 -6.97
CA VAL A 84 3.45 7.70 -6.20
C VAL A 84 3.40 8.00 -4.70
N PHE A 85 3.65 9.25 -4.30
CA PHE A 85 3.55 9.66 -2.90
C PHE A 85 2.12 9.52 -2.36
N GLN A 86 1.13 10.00 -3.11
CA GLN A 86 -0.28 9.89 -2.74
C GLN A 86 -0.74 8.44 -2.63
N LEU A 87 -0.33 7.57 -3.57
CA LEU A 87 -0.67 6.16 -3.51
C LEU A 87 -0.02 5.48 -2.28
N ARG A 88 1.23 5.82 -1.94
CA ARG A 88 1.85 5.31 -0.71
C ARG A 88 1.11 5.78 0.55
N ALA A 89 0.74 7.05 0.62
CA ALA A 89 -0.04 7.58 1.74
C ALA A 89 -1.42 6.90 1.84
N LEU A 90 -2.04 6.61 0.70
CA LEU A 90 -3.30 5.87 0.59
C LEU A 90 -3.18 4.43 1.14
N LEU A 91 -2.09 3.74 0.83
CA LEU A 91 -1.82 2.42 1.38
C LEU A 91 -1.57 2.51 2.90
N GLN A 92 -0.75 3.47 3.33
CA GLN A 92 -0.40 3.66 4.74
C GLN A 92 -1.61 3.94 5.63
N ARG A 93 -2.53 4.83 5.21
CA ARG A 93 -3.74 5.15 5.99
C ARG A 93 -4.66 3.94 6.19
N ASN A 94 -4.57 2.96 5.29
CA ASN A 94 -5.31 1.70 5.35
C ASN A 94 -4.47 0.56 5.98
N GLN A 95 -3.43 0.89 6.77
CA GLN A 95 -2.59 -0.07 7.49
C GLN A 95 -1.87 -1.07 6.56
N LEU A 96 -1.52 -0.61 5.36
CA LEU A 96 -0.67 -1.35 4.43
C LEU A 96 0.72 -0.71 4.40
N PRO A 97 1.77 -1.52 4.32
CA PRO A 97 3.12 -0.98 4.39
C PRO A 97 3.49 -0.32 3.05
N THR A 98 4.10 0.87 3.12
CA THR A 98 4.37 1.74 1.95
C THR A 98 5.42 1.17 1.00
N ASN A 99 6.25 0.26 1.51
CA ASN A 99 7.26 -0.51 0.79
C ASN A 99 6.67 -1.62 -0.11
N ILE A 100 5.33 -1.76 -0.19
CA ILE A 100 4.66 -2.49 -1.28
C ILE A 100 5.07 -1.89 -2.65
N LEU A 101 5.30 -0.58 -2.70
CA LEU A 101 5.76 0.11 -3.90
C LEU A 101 7.25 0.46 -3.76
N ILE A 102 8.11 -0.25 -4.49
CA ILE A 102 9.55 0.00 -4.51
C ILE A 102 9.89 0.96 -5.65
N THR A 103 10.51 2.09 -5.32
CA THR A 103 11.16 2.94 -6.32
C THR A 103 12.47 2.28 -6.74
N VAL A 104 12.67 2.10 -8.04
CA VAL A 104 13.94 1.64 -8.61
C VAL A 104 14.67 2.86 -9.17
N PRO A 105 15.83 3.25 -8.61
CA PRO A 105 16.59 4.41 -9.07
C PRO A 105 16.84 4.35 -10.58
N TYR A 106 16.71 5.49 -11.25
CA TYR A 106 16.92 5.66 -12.70
C TYR A 106 16.03 4.80 -13.62
N TYR A 107 15.05 4.07 -13.07
CA TYR A 107 14.19 3.19 -13.85
C TYR A 107 12.71 3.51 -13.67
N GLY A 108 12.19 3.49 -12.44
CA GLY A 108 10.77 3.74 -12.20
C GLY A 108 10.26 3.12 -10.90
N LEU A 109 9.21 2.31 -10.98
CA LEU A 109 8.47 1.79 -9.83
C LEU A 109 8.09 0.33 -10.08
N LYS A 110 8.08 -0.49 -9.03
CA LYS A 110 7.59 -1.87 -9.09
C LYS A 110 6.89 -2.28 -7.80
N ILE A 111 6.09 -3.35 -7.89
CA ILE A 111 5.50 -3.99 -6.72
C ILE A 111 6.54 -4.87 -6.01
N ASN A 112 6.54 -4.82 -4.68
CA ASN A 112 7.34 -5.67 -3.82
C ASN A 112 6.67 -7.02 -3.60
N GLU A 113 6.76 -7.90 -4.59
CA GLU A 113 6.15 -9.24 -4.51
C GLU A 113 6.61 -10.06 -3.29
N PRO A 114 7.91 -10.06 -2.89
CA PRO A 114 8.32 -10.80 -1.69
C PRO A 114 7.64 -10.31 -0.41
N LEU A 115 7.44 -8.99 -0.29
CA LEU A 115 6.73 -8.43 0.86
C LEU A 115 5.25 -8.78 0.83
N LEU A 116 4.60 -8.69 -0.34
CA LEU A 116 3.21 -9.09 -0.48
C LEU A 116 3.01 -10.54 -0.02
N ARG A 117 3.87 -11.47 -0.49
CA ARG A 117 3.87 -12.87 -0.06
C ARG A 117 3.98 -13.05 1.46
N LYS A 118 4.80 -12.23 2.13
CA LYS A 118 4.91 -12.27 3.59
C LYS A 118 3.62 -11.82 4.27
N ILE A 119 3.02 -10.72 3.82
CA ILE A 119 1.76 -10.20 4.38
C ILE A 119 0.64 -11.24 4.25
N GLU A 120 0.57 -11.93 3.13
CA GLU A 120 -0.40 -13.01 2.93
C GLU A 120 -0.15 -14.20 3.84
N ALA A 121 1.10 -14.67 3.93
CA ALA A 121 1.45 -15.78 4.83
C ALA A 121 1.12 -15.44 6.29
N GLU A 122 1.40 -14.22 6.73
CA GLU A 122 1.03 -13.72 8.06
C GLU A 122 -0.49 -13.69 8.27
N ALA A 123 -1.27 -13.32 7.24
CA ALA A 123 -2.72 -13.30 7.32
C ALA A 123 -3.35 -14.71 7.38
N LEU A 124 -2.73 -15.70 6.73
CA LEU A 124 -3.18 -17.11 6.77
C LEU A 124 -2.83 -17.82 8.08
N HIS A 125 -1.79 -17.39 8.79
CA HIS A 125 -1.35 -17.98 10.05
C HIS A 125 -1.93 -17.30 11.31
N HIS A 126 -2.81 -16.30 11.15
CA HIS A 126 -3.55 -15.74 12.28
C HIS A 126 -4.80 -16.56 12.59
N ASP A 127 -4.59 -17.78 13.10
CA ASP A 127 -5.56 -18.38 14.01
C ASP A 127 -5.63 -17.49 15.26
N PRO A 128 -6.83 -17.19 15.81
CA PRO A 128 -6.92 -16.59 17.13
C PRO A 128 -6.32 -17.59 18.11
N ALA A 129 -5.15 -17.26 18.66
CA ALA A 129 -4.58 -18.02 19.77
C ALA A 129 -5.68 -18.19 20.84
N PRO A 130 -5.94 -19.41 21.35
CA PRO A 130 -6.92 -19.59 22.40
C PRO A 130 -6.48 -18.73 23.59
N LEU A 131 -7.35 -17.80 23.99
CA LEU A 131 -7.26 -17.08 25.25
C LEU A 131 -7.33 -18.11 26.37
N ALA A 132 -6.16 -18.67 26.74
CA ALA A 132 -5.99 -19.37 27.99
C ALA A 132 -6.31 -18.38 29.10
N SER A 133 -7.44 -18.62 29.76
CA SER A 133 -7.88 -17.89 30.93
C SER A 133 -6.77 -17.90 31.99
N GLN A 134 -6.16 -16.75 32.24
CA GLN A 134 -5.38 -16.51 33.45
C GLN A 134 -6.15 -15.54 34.33
N ASN A 135 -7.10 -16.10 35.08
CA ASN A 135 -7.49 -15.53 36.36
C ASN A 135 -6.38 -15.91 37.36
N ASN A 136 -5.69 -14.91 37.93
CA ASN A 136 -5.35 -14.84 39.37
C ASN A 136 -4.55 -13.56 39.69
N VAL A 137 -5.31 -12.52 40.09
CA VAL A 137 -5.17 -11.63 41.26
C VAL A 137 -3.78 -11.42 41.91
N THR A 138 -3.44 -10.12 42.03
CA THR A 138 -2.54 -9.38 42.96
C THR A 138 -1.04 -9.63 42.96
N ASP A 139 -0.24 -8.59 42.68
CA ASP A 139 0.31 -7.71 43.74
C ASP A 139 0.80 -6.36 43.15
N LYS A 140 0.94 -5.36 44.02
CA LYS A 140 1.16 -3.94 43.74
C LYS A 140 2.64 -3.67 43.47
N ASP A 141 2.96 -3.06 42.33
CA ASP A 141 4.23 -2.33 42.20
C ASP A 141 3.98 -0.85 41.93
N ASN A 142 4.05 -0.12 43.04
CA ASN A 142 3.89 1.31 43.19
C ASN A 142 5.18 2.00 42.70
N LYS A 143 5.17 2.57 41.48
CA LYS A 143 6.30 3.37 41.00
C LYS A 143 6.19 4.79 41.60
N PRO A 144 7.11 5.23 42.48
CA PRO A 144 6.98 6.55 43.09
C PRO A 144 7.20 7.64 42.05
N SER A 145 6.31 8.64 42.07
CA SER A 145 6.41 9.84 41.25
C SER A 145 7.69 10.63 41.57
N LEU A 146 8.33 11.23 40.56
CA LEU A 146 9.57 12.02 40.66
C LEU A 146 9.52 13.13 41.73
N LYS A 147 8.33 13.58 42.13
CA LYS A 147 8.15 14.52 43.25
C LYS A 147 8.53 13.94 44.61
N GLN A 148 8.41 12.63 44.79
CA GLN A 148 8.74 11.92 46.03
C GLN A 148 10.26 11.75 46.23
N TRP A 149 11.02 11.68 45.13
CA TRP A 149 12.50 11.57 45.19
C TRP A 149 13.15 12.90 45.61
N LEU A 150 12.61 14.03 45.12
CA LEU A 150 13.17 15.37 45.38
C LEU A 150 13.05 15.82 46.84
N LEU A 151 12.02 15.37 47.59
CA LEU A 151 11.82 15.77 48.98
C LEU A 151 12.73 15.05 49.98
N ASN A 152 13.34 13.91 49.61
CA ASN A 152 14.20 13.13 50.50
C ASN A 152 15.69 13.46 50.38
N ALA A 153 16.10 14.33 49.45
CA ALA A 153 17.50 14.66 49.18
C ALA A 153 18.02 15.91 49.95
N ILE A 154 17.20 16.54 50.79
CA ILE A 154 17.58 17.74 51.57
C ILE A 154 17.34 17.52 53.07
N ARG A 155 17.75 16.37 53.61
CA ARG A 155 17.84 16.17 55.06
C ARG A 155 19.16 15.52 55.45
#